data_AF-Q934L8-F1
#
_entry.id   AF-Q934L8-F1
#
_cell.length_a   1.000
_cell.length_b   1.000
_cell.length_c   1.000
_cell.angle_alpha   90.00
_cell.angle_beta   90.00
_cell.angle_gamma   90.00
#
_symmetry.space_group_name_H-M   'P 1'
#
loop_
_entity.id
_entity.type
_entity.pdbx_description
1 polymer ?
#
loop_
_entity_poly.entity_id
_entity_poly.type
_entity_poly.pdbx_seq_one_letter_code
_entity_poly.pdbx_strand_id
1 'polypeptide(L)'
;SVNRDQFRGKNESEIVVWNECARLTANAIIYFNSMILSHLLLHFEEVGDEEKAAITRQVSPVAWQNINLSGTYQFASNRKLPDLQEITRPIVENEV
;
A
#
# COMPACT_ATOMS: atom_id res chain seq x y z
N SER A 1 24.79 -6.65 12.07
CA SER A 1 24.05 -5.49 12.61
C SER A 1 24.26 -4.34 11.64
N VAL A 2 23.32 -4.09 10.74
CA VAL A 2 23.50 -3.16 9.62
C VAL A 2 22.55 -1.97 9.82
N ASN A 3 23.15 -0.78 9.89
CA ASN A 3 22.51 0.55 9.95
C ASN A 3 21.68 0.86 11.20
N ARG A 4 22.34 0.83 12.37
CA ARG A 4 21.89 1.61 13.51
C ARG A 4 22.69 2.92 13.53
N ASP A 5 22.00 4.05 13.46
CA ASP A 5 22.47 5.38 13.89
C ASP A 5 23.18 6.35 12.93
N GLN A 6 22.81 6.39 11.63
CA GLN A 6 23.10 7.60 10.84
C GLN A 6 22.02 8.65 11.06
N PHE A 7 22.43 9.81 11.60
CA PHE A 7 21.61 11.01 11.77
C PHE A 7 20.80 11.31 10.50
N ARG A 8 19.47 11.45 10.64
CA ARG A 8 18.53 11.69 9.52
C ARG A 8 18.51 13.16 9.08
N GLY A 9 19.68 13.69 8.79
CA GLY A 9 19.87 15.08 8.36
C GLY A 9 21.01 15.76 9.10
N LYS A 10 21.67 16.70 8.42
CA LYS A 10 22.76 17.54 8.95
C LYS A 10 22.23 18.76 9.72
N ASN A 11 20.94 19.08 9.60
CA ASN A 11 20.26 20.21 10.24
C ASN A 11 18.74 19.95 10.37
N GLU A 12 18.03 20.80 11.12
CA GLU A 12 16.60 20.64 11.43
C GLU A 12 15.70 20.61 10.19
N SER A 13 16.02 21.40 9.16
CA SER A 13 15.22 21.45 7.93
C SER A 13 15.27 20.14 7.16
N GLU A 14 16.43 19.49 7.07
CA GLU A 14 16.56 18.16 6.47
C GLU A 14 15.76 17.09 7.25
N ILE A 15 15.75 17.17 8.58
CA ILE A 15 14.95 16.26 9.43
C ILE A 15 13.45 16.45 9.16
N VAL A 16 12.99 17.70 9.04
CA VAL A 16 11.58 18.00 8.72
C VAL A 16 11.21 17.45 7.35
N VAL A 17 12.01 17.71 6.32
CA VAL A 17 11.77 17.18 4.97
C VAL A 17 11.72 15.66 4.98
N TRP A 18 12.63 15.02 5.71
CA TRP A 18 12.64 13.56 5.83
C TRP A 18 11.36 13.03 6.47
N ASN A 19 10.88 13.65 7.56
CA ASN A 19 9.63 13.26 8.22
C ASN A 19 8.42 13.45 7.31
N GLU A 20 8.38 14.54 6.55
CA GLU A 20 7.31 14.82 5.59
C GLU A 20 7.29 13.80 4.45
N CYS A 21 8.46 13.45 3.89
CA CYS A 21 8.56 12.39 2.89
C CYS A 21 8.14 11.02 3.44
N ALA A 22 8.52 10.70 4.68
CA ALA A 22 8.10 9.46 5.34
C ALA A 22 6.58 9.42 5.53
N ARG A 23 5.97 10.53 5.96
CA ARG A 23 4.52 10.67 6.10
C ARG A 23 3.79 10.55 4.77
N LEU A 24 4.30 11.21 3.72
CA LEU A 24 3.75 11.09 2.37
C LEU A 24 3.77 9.64 1.88
N THR A 25 4.90 8.94 2.07
CA THR A 25 5.06 7.54 1.68
C THR A 25 4.09 6.63 2.44
N ALA A 26 3.98 6.82 3.76
CA ALA A 26 3.03 6.06 4.58
C ALA A 26 1.57 6.29 4.13
N ASN A 27 1.20 7.54 3.87
CA ASN A 27 -0.15 7.88 3.40
C ASN A 27 -0.43 7.29 2.01
N ALA A 28 0.54 7.27 1.10
CA ALA A 28 0.40 6.65 -0.21
C ALA A 28 0.17 5.13 -0.11
N ILE A 29 0.87 4.45 0.80
CA ILE A 29 0.70 3.02 1.07
C ILE A 29 -0.70 2.75 1.64
N ILE A 30 -1.10 3.49 2.68
CA ILE A 30 -2.42 3.33 3.32
C ILE A 30 -3.52 3.57 2.30
N TYR A 31 -3.42 4.63 1.49
CA TYR A 31 -4.37 4.92 0.42
C TYR A 31 -4.49 3.77 -0.58
N PHE A 32 -3.35 3.24 -1.04
CA PHE A 32 -3.34 2.13 -2.00
C PHE A 32 -3.98 0.86 -1.42
N ASN A 33 -3.62 0.49 -0.19
CA ASN A 33 -4.23 -0.64 0.51
C ASN A 33 -5.74 -0.44 0.69
N SER A 34 -6.17 0.75 1.14
CA SER A 34 -7.59 1.09 1.27
C SER A 34 -8.34 0.97 -0.05
N MET A 35 -7.77 1.45 -1.17
CA MET A 35 -8.41 1.33 -2.48
C MET A 35 -8.62 -0.12 -2.90
N ILE A 36 -7.61 -0.98 -2.72
CA ILE A 36 -7.73 -2.43 -3.00
C ILE A 36 -8.82 -3.06 -2.13
N LEU A 37 -8.78 -2.82 -0.82
CA LEU A 37 -9.73 -3.40 0.12
C LEU A 37 -11.16 -2.92 -0.13
N SER A 38 -11.35 -1.64 -0.45
CA SER A 38 -12.66 -1.10 -0.81
C SER A 38 -13.21 -1.73 -2.08
N HIS A 39 -12.38 -1.89 -3.12
CA HIS A 39 -12.81 -2.54 -4.37
C HIS A 39 -13.18 -4.00 -4.15
N LEU A 40 -12.35 -4.77 -3.45
CA LEU A 40 -12.63 -6.16 -3.12
C LEU A 40 -13.90 -6.32 -2.27
N LEU A 41 -14.07 -5.46 -1.26
CA LEU A 41 -15.24 -5.52 -0.40
C LEU A 41 -16.53 -5.27 -1.18
N LEU A 42 -16.56 -4.20 -2.00
CA LEU A 42 -17.71 -3.90 -2.85
C LEU A 42 -18.03 -5.06 -3.79
N HIS A 43 -17.00 -5.63 -4.43
CA HIS A 43 -17.20 -6.76 -5.33
C HIS A 43 -17.81 -7.98 -4.60
N PHE A 44 -17.26 -8.37 -3.44
CA PHE A 44 -17.77 -9.53 -2.69
C PHE A 44 -19.18 -9.31 -2.13
N GLU A 45 -19.51 -8.09 -1.72
CA GLU A 45 -20.88 -7.73 -1.31
C GLU A 45 -21.86 -7.76 -2.50
N GLU A 46 -21.44 -7.34 -3.70
CA GLU A 46 -22.26 -7.38 -4.92
C GLU A 46 -22.56 -8.80 -5.40
N VAL A 47 -21.60 -9.72 -5.32
CA VAL A 47 -21.79 -11.13 -5.73
C VAL A 47 -22.35 -12.03 -4.61
N GLY A 48 -22.48 -11.50 -3.39
CA GLY A 48 -23.00 -12.23 -2.23
C GLY A 48 -22.01 -13.21 -1.58
N ASP A 49 -20.71 -13.03 -1.78
CA ASP A 49 -19.66 -13.83 -1.16
C ASP A 49 -19.35 -13.31 0.25
N GLU A 50 -20.19 -13.68 1.21
CA GLU A 50 -20.10 -13.24 2.60
C GLU A 50 -18.81 -13.67 3.30
N GLU A 51 -18.22 -14.79 2.91
CA GLU A 51 -16.96 -15.28 3.49
C GLU A 51 -15.81 -14.35 3.10
N LYS A 52 -15.63 -14.09 1.80
CA LYS A 52 -14.57 -13.18 1.33
C LYS A 52 -14.81 -11.74 1.76
N ALA A 53 -16.07 -11.30 1.82
CA ALA A 53 -16.40 -9.99 2.38
C ALA A 53 -16.00 -9.88 3.86
N ALA A 54 -16.31 -10.90 4.68
CA ALA A 54 -15.93 -10.93 6.10
C ALA A 54 -14.42 -10.94 6.31
N ILE A 55 -13.66 -11.66 5.47
CA ILE A 55 -12.19 -11.64 5.49
C ILE A 55 -11.69 -10.24 5.14
N THR A 56 -12.22 -9.63 4.07
CA THR A 56 -11.79 -8.31 3.59
C THR A 56 -11.98 -7.22 4.66
N ARG A 57 -13.09 -7.27 5.42
CA ARG A 57 -13.35 -6.34 6.54
C ARG A 57 -12.35 -6.46 7.69
N GLN A 58 -11.69 -7.61 7.86
CA GLN A 58 -10.72 -7.84 8.92
C GLN A 58 -9.30 -7.39 8.53
N VAL A 59 -9.04 -7.18 7.23
CA VAL A 59 -7.71 -6.76 6.77
C VAL A 59 -7.50 -5.27 7.06
N SER A 60 -6.39 -4.96 7.73
CA SER A 60 -6.03 -3.57 8.03
C SER A 60 -5.43 -2.87 6.81
N PRO A 61 -5.89 -1.65 6.45
CA PRO A 61 -5.26 -0.86 5.40
C PRO A 61 -3.85 -0.38 5.78
N VAL A 62 -3.47 -0.44 7.06
CA VAL A 62 -2.13 -0.05 7.54
C VAL A 62 -1.15 -1.24 7.51
N ALA A 63 -1.58 -2.43 7.09
CA ALA A 63 -0.71 -3.61 7.04
C ALA A 63 0.47 -3.39 6.07
N TRP A 64 1.69 -3.56 6.59
CA TRP A 64 2.95 -3.29 5.90
C TRP A 64 3.95 -4.45 5.98
N GLN A 65 3.57 -5.55 6.66
CA GLN A 65 4.40 -6.77 6.77
C GLN A 65 4.73 -7.38 5.41
N ASN A 66 3.88 -7.14 4.41
CA ASN A 66 4.02 -7.67 3.05
C ASN A 66 4.71 -6.69 2.08
N ILE A 67 5.15 -5.52 2.54
CA ILE A 67 5.72 -4.47 1.69
C ILE A 67 7.23 -4.37 1.93
N ASN A 68 8.03 -4.63 0.89
CA ASN A 68 9.47 -4.44 0.92
C ASN A 68 9.86 -3.11 0.25
N LEU A 69 10.32 -2.15 1.06
CA LEU A 69 10.83 -0.85 0.60
C LEU A 69 12.36 -0.80 0.50
N SER A 70 13.03 -1.96 0.56
CA SER A 70 14.48 -2.03 0.43
C SER A 70 14.89 -2.01 -1.03
N GLY A 71 15.69 -1.02 -1.43
CA GLY A 71 16.25 -0.94 -2.77
C GLY A 71 16.40 0.50 -3.27
N THR A 72 16.83 0.61 -4.52
CA THR A 72 16.93 1.89 -5.22
C THR A 72 15.79 1.98 -6.23
N TYR A 73 14.92 2.98 -6.07
CA TYR A 73 13.77 3.21 -6.95
C TYR A 73 14.03 4.41 -7.85
N GLN A 74 13.66 4.28 -9.12
CA GLN A 74 13.65 5.40 -10.06
C GLN A 74 12.22 5.88 -10.24
N PHE A 75 11.98 7.18 -10.00
CA PHE A 75 10.70 7.79 -10.31
C PHE A 75 10.57 7.94 -11.82
N ALA A 76 9.71 7.13 -12.43
CA ALA A 76 9.36 7.26 -13.84
C ALA A 76 8.16 8.22 -13.95
N SER A 77 8.37 9.40 -14.52
CA SER A 77 7.33 10.44 -14.69
C SER A 77 6.24 10.07 -15.71
N ASN A 78 6.43 8.98 -16.48
CA ASN A 78 5.63 8.67 -17.67
C ASN A 78 4.89 7.33 -17.57
N ARG A 79 4.72 6.76 -16.37
CA ARG A 79 3.95 5.51 -16.21
C ARG A 79 2.49 5.81 -15.89
N LYS A 80 1.58 5.14 -16.61
CA LYS A 80 0.17 5.06 -16.25
C LYS A 80 0.06 4.47 -14.84
N LEU A 81 -0.84 5.02 -14.02
CA LEU A 81 -1.20 4.41 -12.74
C LEU A 81 -1.65 2.96 -12.97
N PRO A 82 -1.31 2.02 -12.08
CA PRO A 82 -1.73 0.65 -12.23
C PRO A 82 -3.26 0.56 -12.21
N ASP A 83 -3.81 -0.29 -13.07
CA ASP A 83 -5.25 -0.49 -13.15
C ASP A 83 -5.70 -1.34 -11.97
N LEU A 84 -6.63 -0.80 -11.17
CA LEU A 84 -7.11 -1.46 -9.97
C LEU A 84 -7.79 -2.80 -10.28
N GLN A 85 -8.58 -2.85 -11.35
CA GLN A 85 -9.30 -4.06 -11.77
C GLN A 85 -8.31 -5.15 -12.15
N GLU A 86 -7.26 -4.81 -12.88
CA GLU A 86 -6.20 -5.77 -13.27
C GLU A 86 -5.43 -6.30 -12.05
N ILE A 87 -5.18 -5.47 -11.04
CA ILE A 87 -4.50 -5.89 -9.81
C ILE A 87 -5.35 -6.88 -9.01
N THR A 88 -6.65 -6.61 -8.88
CA THR A 88 -7.56 -7.41 -8.05
C THR A 88 -8.11 -8.62 -8.78
N ARG A 89 -8.01 -8.66 -10.11
CA ARG A 89 -8.53 -9.74 -10.97
C ARG A 89 -8.20 -11.14 -10.44
N PRO A 90 -6.95 -11.48 -10.07
CA PRO A 90 -6.63 -12.83 -9.60
C PRO A 90 -7.32 -13.21 -8.29
N ILE A 91 -7.73 -12.25 -7.47
CA ILE A 91 -8.42 -12.50 -6.20
C ILE A 91 -9.92 -12.70 -6.45
N VAL A 92 -10.46 -11.92 -7.39
CA VAL A 92 -11.87 -11.97 -7.79
C VAL A 92 -12.18 -13.23 -8.61
N GLU A 93 -11.32 -13.59 -9.57
CA GLU A 93 -11.53 -14.70 -10.50
C GLU A 93 -11.07 -16.07 -9.98
N ASN A 94 -10.40 -16.14 -8.83
CA ASN A 94 -10.10 -17.44 -8.19
C ASN A 94 -11.38 -17.99 -7.55
N GLU A 95 -12.21 -18.60 -8.39
CA GLU A 95 -13.20 -19.62 -8.03
C GLU A 95 -12.47 -20.97 -8.05
N VAL A 96 -12.25 -21.55 -6.86
CA VAL A 96 -11.95 -22.98 -6.70
C VAL A 96 -13.23 -23.67 -6.28
#